data_AF-A0A6A0B9G4-F1
#
_entry.id   AF-A0A6A0B9G4-F1
#
_cell.length_a   1.000
_cell.length_b   1.000
_cell.length_c   1.000
_cell.angle_alpha   90.00
_cell.angle_beta   90.00
_cell.angle_gamma   90.00
#
_symmetry.space_group_name_H-M   'P 1'
#
loop_
_entity.id
_entity.type
_entity.pdbx_description
1 polymer ?
#
loop_
_entity_poly.entity_id
_entity_poly.type
_entity_poly.pdbx_seq_one_letter_code
_entity_poly.pdbx_strand_id
1 'polypeptide(L)' 'MLITSELAKAVRRKQADLSMKNKDVAREMDISQPTYAKVIKGNYNAYPTIYAKAVEWLAKDY' A
#
# COMPACT_ATOMS: atom_id res chain seq x y z
N MET A 1 3.69 -10.67 -7.73
CA MET A 1 2.96 -9.67 -8.53
C MET A 1 3.65 -8.33 -8.36
N LEU A 2 3.83 -7.58 -9.44
CA LEU A 2 4.61 -6.35 -9.41
C LEU A 2 3.75 -5.18 -8.93
N ILE A 3 4.15 -4.56 -7.82
CA ILE A 3 3.62 -3.24 -7.44
C ILE A 3 4.30 -2.20 -8.31
N THR A 4 3.56 -1.66 -9.27
CA THR A 4 4.04 -0.64 -10.20
C THR A 4 4.20 0.71 -9.50
N SER A 5 4.95 1.61 -10.12
CA SER A 5 5.10 2.98 -9.65
C SER A 5 3.76 3.73 -9.57
N GLU A 6 2.82 3.39 -10.47
CA GLU A 6 1.47 3.96 -10.51
C GLU A 6 0.63 3.50 -9.33
N LEU A 7 0.62 2.19 -9.05
CA LEU A 7 -0.06 1.63 -7.89
C LEU A 7 0.50 2.23 -6.60
N ALA A 8 1.83 2.28 -6.47
CA ALA A 8 2.48 2.92 -5.33
C ALA A 8 2.12 4.40 -5.20
N LYS A 9 1.96 5.13 -6.31
CA LYS A 9 1.53 6.54 -6.30
C LYS A 9 0.07 6.69 -5.83
N ALA A 10 -0.83 5.80 -6.23
CA ALA A 10 -2.20 5.77 -5.74
C ALA A 10 -2.24 5.54 -4.22
N VAL A 11 -1.47 4.57 -3.72
CA VAL A 11 -1.39 4.29 -2.27
C VAL A 11 -0.90 5.51 -1.49
N ARG A 12 0.16 6.18 -1.95
CA ARG A 12 0.67 7.41 -1.31
C ARG A 12 -0.34 8.55 -1.29
N ARG A 13 -1.13 8.71 -2.37
CA ARG A 13 -2.17 9.75 -2.45
C ARG A 13 -3.26 9.50 -1.41
N LYS A 14 -3.83 8.29 -1.41
CA LYS A 14 -4.85 7.92 -0.42
C LYS A 14 -4.33 8.04 1.01
N GLN A 15 -3.08 7.64 1.27
CA GLN A 15 -2.46 7.84 2.58
C GLN A 15 -2.43 9.32 2.97
N ALA A 16 -2.06 10.21 2.05
CA ALA A 16 -1.98 11.64 2.29
C ALA A 16 -3.38 12.25 2.51
N ASP A 17 -4.37 11.83 1.71
CA ASP A 17 -5.76 12.26 1.85
C ASP A 17 -6.32 11.91 3.24
N LEU A 18 -5.92 10.75 3.78
CA LEU A 18 -6.30 10.29 5.11
C LEU A 18 -5.38 10.81 6.24
N SER A 19 -4.32 11.56 5.92
CA SER A 19 -3.32 12.04 6.89
C SER A 19 -2.72 10.93 7.77
N MET A 20 -2.61 9.70 7.24
CA MET A 20 -2.16 8.53 8.00
C MET A 20 -0.62 8.38 8.00
N LYS A 21 -0.06 7.91 9.11
CA LYS A 21 1.37 7.54 9.16
C LYS A 21 1.56 6.14 8.56
N ASN A 22 2.77 5.85 8.06
CA ASN A 22 3.11 4.55 7.47
C ASN A 22 2.76 3.35 8.36
N LYS A 23 2.92 3.49 9.69
CA LYS A 23 2.57 2.44 10.66
C LYS A 23 1.07 2.16 10.73
N ASP A 24 0.25 3.18 10.54
CA ASP A 24 -1.20 3.10 10.68
C ASP A 24 -1.78 2.47 9.41
N VAL A 25 -1.31 2.88 8.23
CA VAL A 25 -1.68 2.24 6.96
C VAL A 25 -1.22 0.78 6.90
N ALA A 26 0.02 0.50 7.35
CA ALA A 26 0.50 -0.88 7.42
C ALA A 26 -0.38 -1.76 8.31
N ARG A 27 -0.84 -1.23 9.45
CA ARG A 27 -1.78 -1.91 10.34
C ARG A 27 -3.14 -2.13 9.70
N GLU A 28 -3.68 -1.14 8.99
CA GLU A 28 -4.98 -1.25 8.31
C GLU A 28 -4.94 -2.25 7.14
N MET A 29 -3.83 -2.28 6.41
CA MET A 29 -3.56 -3.26 5.36
C MET A 29 -3.17 -4.65 5.89
N ASP A 30 -3.05 -4.82 7.21
CA ASP A 30 -2.57 -6.05 7.85
C ASP A 30 -1.22 -6.53 7.26
N ILE A 31 -0.25 -5.62 7.18
CA ILE A 31 1.13 -5.91 6.75
C ILE A 31 2.14 -5.25 7.70
N SER A 32 3.39 -5.70 7.65
CA SER A 32 4.45 -5.07 8.42
C SER A 32 4.85 -3.70 7.83
N GLN A 33 5.23 -2.76 8.70
CA GLN A 33 5.68 -1.42 8.28
C GLN A 33 6.86 -1.46 7.27
N PRO A 34 7.87 -2.35 7.40
CA PRO A 34 8.92 -2.48 6.38
C PRO A 34 8.37 -2.95 5.01
N THR A 35 7.33 -3.78 5.02
CA THR A 35 6.65 -4.22 3.79
C THR A 35 5.91 -3.06 3.15
N TYR A 36 5.17 -2.28 3.95
CA TYR A 36 4.50 -1.08 3.48
C TYR A 36 5.48 -0.08 2.85
N ALA A 37 6.65 0.12 3.47
CA ALA A 37 7.70 0.98 2.90
C ALA A 37 8.16 0.53 1.50
N LYS A 38 8.19 -0.79 1.23
CA LYS A 38 8.48 -1.33 -0.11
C LYS A 38 7.31 -1.11 -1.07
N VAL A 39 6.07 -1.30 -0.61
CA VAL A 39 4.85 -1.02 -1.39
C VAL A 39 4.83 0.42 -1.88
N ILE A 40 5.01 1.39 -0.97
CA ILE A 40 5.08 2.81 -1.32
C ILE A 40 6.42 3.22 -1.92
N LYS A 41 7.39 2.33 -2.14
CA LYS A 41 8.56 2.64 -2.98
C LYS A 41 8.22 2.38 -4.45
N GLY A 42 7.38 1.38 -4.71
CA GLY A 42 7.11 0.87 -6.05
C GLY A 42 8.24 -0.02 -6.56
N ASN A 43 8.05 -0.59 -7.76
CA ASN A 43 8.95 -1.60 -8.35
C ASN A 43 9.28 -2.74 -7.37
N TYR A 44 8.27 -3.19 -6.64
CA TYR A 44 8.40 -4.23 -5.63
C TYR A 44 7.68 -5.49 -6.13
N ASN A 45 8.43 -6.59 -6.29
CA ASN A 45 7.83 -7.90 -6.55
C ASN A 45 7.26 -8.45 -5.24
N ALA A 46 5.98 -8.16 -5.01
CA ALA A 46 5.26 -8.53 -3.80
C ALA A 46 4.66 -9.93 -3.95
N TYR A 47 4.47 -10.61 -2.82
CA TYR A 47 3.61 -11.80 -2.79
C TYR A 47 2.20 -11.43 -3.26
N PRO A 48 1.47 -12.35 -3.93
CA PRO A 48 0.10 -12.08 -4.40
C PRO A 48 -0.83 -11.57 -3.31
N THR A 49 -0.67 -12.06 -2.08
CA THR A 49 -1.43 -11.61 -0.90
C THR A 49 -1.19 -10.14 -0.56
N ILE A 50 0.06 -9.66 -0.62
CA ILE A 50 0.40 -8.26 -0.36
C ILE A 50 -0.14 -7.36 -1.48
N TYR A 51 -0.04 -7.83 -2.73
CA TYR A 51 -0.61 -7.11 -3.88
C TYR A 51 -2.12 -6.96 -3.73
N ALA A 52 -2.83 -8.05 -3.41
CA ALA A 52 -4.27 -8.03 -3.17
C ALA A 52 -4.63 -7.06 -2.05
N LYS A 53 -3.96 -7.13 -0.90
CA LYS A 53 -4.15 -6.20 0.22
C LYS A 53 -3.96 -4.73 -0.18
N ALA A 54 -2.97 -4.41 -1.02
CA ALA A 54 -2.76 -3.04 -1.53
C ALA A 54 -3.89 -2.56 -2.44
N VAL A 55 -4.37 -3.43 -3.34
CA VAL A 55 -5.48 -3.11 -4.24
C VAL A 55 -6.80 -3.01 -3.48
N GLU A 56 -7.09 -3.94 -2.56
CA GLU A 56 -8.26 -3.93 -1.70
C GLU A 56 -8.30 -2.66 -0.83
N TRP A 57 -7.16 -2.29 -0.24
CA TRP A 57 -7.08 -1.06 0.54
C TRP A 57 -7.34 0.17 -0.32
N LEU A 58 -6.89 0.20 -1.58
CA LEU A 58 -7.24 1.28 -2.50
C LEU A 58 -8.72 1.29 -2.87
N ALA A 59 -9.29 0.12 -3.17
CA ALA A 59 -10.67 -0.07 -3.61
C ALA A 59 -11.72 0.14 -2.50
N LYS A 60 -11.33 0.11 -1.22
CA LYS A 60 -12.19 0.54 -0.12
C LYS A 60 -12.47 2.04 -0.23
N ASP A 61 -13.46 2.43 -1.02
CA ASP A 61 -14.02 3.78 -0.97
C ASP A 61 -14.64 4.04 0.41
N TYR A 62 -14.48 5.27 0.90
CA TYR A 62 -15.11 5.76 2.13
C TYR A 62 -16.61 5.96 1.93
#